data_AF-A0A1E5T8B9-F1
#
_entry.id   AF-A0A1E5T8B9-F1
#
_cell.length_a   1.000
_cell.length_b   1.000
_cell.length_c   1.000
_cell.angle_alpha   90.00
_cell.angle_beta   90.00
_cell.angle_gamma   90.00
#
_symmetry.space_group_name_H-M   'P 1'
#
loop_
_entity.id
_entity.type
_entity.pdbx_description
1 polymer ?
#
loop_
_entity_poly.entity_id
_entity_poly.type
_entity_poly.pdbx_seq_one_letter_code
_entity_poly.pdbx_strand_id
1 'polypeptide(L)'
;MTIPDLVQQTELDSLSIELNGGISKTNSFLGNNNTGHLINATNSFNAAINKIKSFPIPVAKADFNFSRKIADFEKTAKSKYKSLEKEKDQLKSEIENFKTDLISKETETQRLLKLIEGKETEIQNLNSTFQTNFNNIKSKHNQNFENDKKTYRAEIDKVKESFRDEINELKNSIDTDTTSTITQLNTKLTEAKKLVNLIGNVGVTGNYQNIANNHKKSANFWRGFAILFMSIFSVLLVWTIIDLSSLGFDWTKSLIRLVAAAALSYPATYAARESSKHRKLETINRNAELELASINPFIEDLSDDKKQIIKEKLVGKYFGNNKDNNFLDTKETEGLSIPAFEKLLSAISKLKE
;
A
#
# COMPACT_ATOMS: atom_id res chain seq x y z
N MET A 1 -86.25 -121.12 0.92
CA MET A 1 -84.93 -121.38 1.52
C MET A 1 -84.20 -122.33 0.58
N THR A 2 -83.78 -121.82 -0.57
CA THR A 2 -82.82 -122.52 -1.42
C THR A 2 -81.48 -122.21 -0.80
N ILE A 3 -80.88 -123.19 -0.13
CA ILE A 3 -79.47 -123.15 0.24
C ILE A 3 -78.76 -123.57 -1.05
N PRO A 4 -78.16 -122.64 -1.82
CA PRO A 4 -77.29 -123.06 -2.90
C PRO A 4 -75.99 -123.44 -2.21
N ASP A 5 -75.83 -124.73 -1.87
CA ASP A 5 -74.53 -125.26 -1.39
C ASP A 5 -73.44 -125.21 -2.48
N LEU A 6 -73.77 -124.65 -3.66
CA LEU A 6 -72.94 -124.57 -4.83
C LEU A 6 -72.89 -123.10 -5.29
N VAL A 7 -71.73 -122.47 -5.13
CA VAL A 7 -71.39 -121.18 -5.74
C VAL A 7 -71.02 -121.43 -7.19
N GLN A 8 -71.50 -120.60 -8.12
CA GLN A 8 -71.12 -120.76 -9.53
C GLN A 8 -69.63 -120.45 -9.69
N GLN A 9 -68.91 -121.23 -10.49
CA GLN A 9 -67.47 -121.02 -10.73
C GLN A 9 -67.19 -119.58 -11.21
N THR A 10 -68.08 -119.01 -12.02
CA THR A 10 -68.03 -117.62 -12.50
C THR A 10 -68.04 -116.58 -11.39
N GLU A 11 -68.71 -116.83 -10.28
CA GLU A 11 -68.75 -115.94 -9.10
C GLU A 11 -67.44 -116.03 -8.29
N LEU A 12 -66.86 -117.23 -8.19
CA LEU A 12 -65.55 -117.45 -7.58
C LEU A 12 -64.43 -116.81 -8.41
N ASP A 13 -64.48 -116.96 -9.74
CA ASP A 13 -63.54 -116.32 -10.66
C ASP A 13 -63.65 -114.80 -10.57
N SER A 14 -64.87 -114.27 -10.51
CA SER A 14 -65.13 -112.84 -10.36
C SER A 14 -64.62 -112.27 -9.03
N LEU A 15 -64.66 -113.04 -7.94
CA LEU A 15 -64.06 -112.67 -6.66
C LEU A 15 -62.53 -112.71 -6.72
N SER A 16 -61.98 -113.78 -7.33
CA SER A 16 -60.54 -113.96 -7.53
C SER A 16 -59.94 -112.80 -8.32
N ILE A 17 -60.63 -112.31 -9.36
CA ILE A 17 -60.20 -111.14 -10.14
C ILE A 17 -60.07 -109.88 -9.26
N GLU A 18 -61.04 -109.59 -8.38
CA GLU A 18 -60.98 -108.41 -7.50
C GLU A 18 -59.86 -108.54 -6.46
N LEU A 19 -59.69 -109.73 -5.86
CA LEU A 19 -58.63 -109.99 -4.88
C LEU A 19 -57.25 -109.85 -5.53
N ASN A 20 -57.05 -110.45 -6.69
CA ASN A 20 -55.80 -110.32 -7.45
C ASN A 20 -55.57 -108.89 -7.94
N GLY A 21 -56.64 -108.16 -8.28
CA GLY A 21 -56.59 -106.73 -8.58
C GLY A 21 -56.06 -105.91 -7.41
N GLY A 22 -56.60 -106.14 -6.20
CA GLY A 22 -56.13 -105.51 -4.96
C GLY A 22 -54.66 -105.83 -4.66
N ILE A 23 -54.27 -107.11 -4.73
CA ILE A 23 -52.88 -107.57 -4.52
C ILE A 23 -51.93 -106.92 -5.53
N SER A 24 -52.31 -106.88 -6.81
CA SER A 24 -51.51 -106.26 -7.87
C SER A 24 -51.29 -104.76 -7.63
N LYS A 25 -52.32 -104.03 -7.16
CA LYS A 25 -52.19 -102.61 -6.80
C LYS A 25 -51.37 -102.40 -5.52
N THR A 26 -51.46 -103.29 -4.54
CA THR A 26 -50.58 -103.27 -3.36
C THR A 26 -49.13 -103.52 -3.75
N ASN A 27 -48.85 -104.47 -4.65
CA ASN A 27 -47.50 -104.70 -5.17
C ASN A 27 -46.99 -103.51 -5.99
N SER A 28 -47.86 -102.86 -6.75
CA SER A 28 -47.53 -101.63 -7.48
C SER A 28 -47.16 -100.48 -6.53
N PHE A 29 -47.89 -100.34 -5.41
CA PHE A 29 -47.55 -99.39 -4.35
C PHE A 29 -46.19 -99.71 -3.73
N LEU A 30 -45.90 -100.97 -3.41
CA LEU A 30 -44.59 -101.39 -2.89
C LEU A 30 -43.44 -101.08 -3.87
N GLY A 31 -43.71 -101.08 -5.18
CA GLY A 31 -42.71 -100.79 -6.20
C GLY A 31 -42.44 -99.30 -6.44
N ASN A 32 -43.41 -98.40 -6.20
CA ASN A 32 -43.30 -96.99 -6.59
C ASN A 32 -43.79 -95.95 -5.56
N ASN A 33 -44.26 -96.38 -4.38
CA ASN A 33 -44.80 -95.55 -3.30
C ASN A 33 -45.94 -94.58 -3.69
N ASN A 34 -46.61 -94.79 -4.83
CA ASN A 34 -47.72 -93.94 -5.25
C ASN A 34 -48.99 -94.24 -4.44
N THR A 35 -49.39 -93.32 -3.56
CA THR A 35 -50.55 -93.43 -2.68
C THR A 35 -51.89 -93.64 -3.41
N GLY A 36 -51.99 -93.27 -4.69
CA GLY A 36 -53.15 -93.58 -5.52
C GLY A 36 -53.36 -95.09 -5.73
N HIS A 37 -52.30 -95.90 -5.65
CA HIS A 37 -52.44 -97.36 -5.66
C HIS A 37 -53.08 -97.92 -4.39
N LEU A 38 -52.92 -97.26 -3.23
CA LEU A 38 -53.62 -97.67 -2.00
C LEU A 38 -55.13 -97.40 -2.10
N ILE A 39 -55.52 -96.26 -2.70
CA ILE A 39 -56.93 -95.95 -2.96
C ILE A 39 -57.52 -97.00 -3.91
N ASN A 40 -56.82 -97.33 -5.00
CA ASN A 40 -57.28 -98.35 -5.95
C ASN A 40 -57.32 -99.76 -5.36
N ALA A 41 -56.32 -100.14 -4.55
CA ALA A 41 -56.33 -101.42 -3.82
C ALA A 41 -57.51 -101.49 -2.85
N THR A 42 -57.78 -100.40 -2.13
CA THR A 42 -58.94 -100.29 -1.23
C THR A 42 -60.24 -100.47 -1.99
N ASN A 43 -60.37 -99.86 -3.17
CA ASN A 43 -61.56 -100.03 -4.01
C ASN A 43 -61.73 -101.47 -4.49
N SER A 44 -60.67 -102.15 -4.93
CA SER A 44 -60.71 -103.57 -5.32
C SER A 44 -61.06 -104.49 -4.14
N PHE A 45 -60.51 -104.26 -2.95
CA PHE A 45 -60.87 -105.04 -1.76
C PHE A 45 -62.31 -104.76 -1.30
N ASN A 46 -62.80 -103.52 -1.40
CA ASN A 46 -64.20 -103.22 -1.12
C ASN A 46 -65.15 -103.90 -2.12
N ALA A 47 -64.79 -103.95 -3.41
CA ALA A 47 -65.52 -104.69 -4.42
C ALA A 47 -65.53 -106.20 -4.10
N ALA A 48 -64.39 -106.77 -3.70
CA ALA A 48 -64.28 -108.16 -3.27
C ALA A 48 -65.18 -108.44 -2.03
N ILE A 49 -65.18 -107.57 -1.02
CA ILE A 49 -66.04 -107.69 0.16
C ILE A 49 -67.52 -107.70 -0.25
N ASN A 50 -67.92 -106.83 -1.18
CA ASN A 50 -69.30 -106.81 -1.65
C ASN A 50 -69.69 -108.09 -2.41
N LYS A 51 -68.77 -108.69 -3.17
CA LYS A 51 -68.98 -110.01 -3.81
C LYS A 51 -69.01 -111.17 -2.81
N ILE A 52 -68.22 -111.11 -1.73
CA ILE A 52 -68.26 -112.11 -0.65
C ILE A 52 -69.59 -112.05 0.11
N LYS A 53 -70.18 -110.87 0.30
CA LYS A 53 -71.49 -110.74 0.98
C LYS A 53 -72.63 -111.47 0.26
N SER A 54 -72.54 -111.64 -1.06
CA SER A 54 -73.50 -112.43 -1.84
C SER A 54 -73.30 -113.93 -1.73
N PHE A 55 -72.19 -114.41 -1.16
CA PHE A 55 -72.00 -115.83 -0.95
C PHE A 55 -72.93 -116.31 0.17
N PRO A 56 -73.52 -117.50 0.02
CA PRO A 56 -74.33 -118.09 1.08
C PRO A 56 -73.46 -118.26 2.32
N ILE A 57 -73.77 -117.48 3.36
CA ILE A 57 -73.09 -117.60 4.65
C ILE A 57 -73.66 -118.85 5.33
N PRO A 58 -72.85 -119.89 5.63
CA PRO A 58 -73.31 -120.97 6.49
C PRO A 58 -73.45 -120.42 7.91
N VAL A 59 -74.62 -119.87 8.24
CA VAL A 59 -74.89 -119.39 9.60
C VAL A 59 -75.37 -120.58 10.42
N ALA A 60 -74.49 -121.14 11.25
CA ALA A 60 -74.91 -121.98 12.36
C ALA A 60 -75.75 -121.13 13.31
N LYS A 61 -77.01 -121.50 13.55
CA LYS A 61 -78.01 -120.77 14.36
C LYS A 61 -77.59 -120.50 15.83
N ALA A 62 -76.39 -120.87 16.28
CA ALA A 62 -76.05 -120.98 17.69
C ALA A 62 -75.21 -119.84 18.30
N ASP A 63 -74.52 -118.98 17.53
CA ASP A 63 -73.42 -118.18 18.13
C ASP A 63 -73.57 -116.64 18.12
N PHE A 64 -74.71 -116.07 17.72
CA PHE A 64 -74.89 -114.62 17.74
C PHE A 64 -75.57 -114.12 19.04
N ASN A 65 -74.76 -113.62 19.99
CA ASN A 65 -75.23 -113.12 21.29
C ASN A 65 -75.56 -111.61 21.24
N PHE A 66 -76.85 -111.29 21.05
CA PHE A 66 -77.37 -109.92 21.01
C PHE A 66 -77.10 -109.12 22.30
N SER A 67 -77.19 -109.74 23.47
CA SER A 67 -76.99 -109.06 24.77
C SER A 67 -75.56 -108.53 24.92
N ARG A 68 -74.55 -109.30 24.49
CA ARG A 68 -73.14 -108.84 24.50
C ARG A 68 -72.95 -107.64 23.56
N LYS A 69 -73.56 -107.65 22.37
CA LYS A 69 -73.47 -106.53 21.43
C LYS A 69 -74.15 -105.25 21.94
N ILE A 70 -75.28 -105.38 22.64
CA ILE A 70 -75.94 -104.24 23.28
C ILE A 70 -75.07 -103.66 24.41
N ALA A 71 -74.45 -104.52 25.24
CA ALA A 71 -73.55 -104.07 26.30
C ALA A 71 -72.27 -103.40 25.76
N ASP A 72 -71.69 -103.93 24.68
CA ASP A 72 -70.54 -103.33 24.00
C ASP A 72 -70.89 -101.96 23.40
N PHE A 73 -72.09 -101.82 22.81
CA PHE A 73 -72.61 -100.56 22.32
C PHE A 73 -72.82 -99.55 23.45
N GLU A 74 -73.47 -99.95 24.56
CA GLU A 74 -73.66 -99.09 25.73
C GLU A 74 -72.32 -98.60 26.30
N LYS A 75 -71.33 -99.50 26.42
CA LYS A 75 -69.98 -99.16 26.86
C LYS A 75 -69.32 -98.15 25.92
N THR A 76 -69.44 -98.36 24.61
CA THR A 76 -68.89 -97.45 23.59
C THR A 76 -69.57 -96.09 23.64
N ALA A 77 -70.90 -96.05 23.73
CA ALA A 77 -71.69 -94.84 23.84
C ALA A 77 -71.32 -94.04 25.11
N LYS A 78 -71.22 -94.70 26.27
CA LYS A 78 -70.76 -94.07 27.52
C LYS A 78 -69.33 -93.53 27.41
N SER A 79 -68.42 -94.28 26.79
CA SER A 79 -67.04 -93.83 26.59
C SER A 79 -66.96 -92.61 25.66
N LYS A 80 -67.74 -92.61 24.58
CA LYS A 80 -67.82 -91.46 23.66
C LYS A 80 -68.46 -90.24 24.31
N TYR A 81 -69.50 -90.44 25.11
CA TYR A 81 -70.11 -89.36 25.89
C TYR A 81 -69.10 -88.71 26.85
N LYS A 82 -68.34 -89.52 27.60
CA LYS A 82 -67.27 -89.00 28.48
C LYS A 82 -66.16 -88.26 27.71
N SER A 83 -65.77 -88.74 26.53
CA SER A 83 -64.81 -88.04 25.67
C SER A 83 -65.34 -86.69 25.22
N LEU A 84 -66.61 -86.66 24.78
CA LEU A 84 -67.26 -85.43 24.33
C LEU A 84 -67.42 -84.42 25.46
N GLU A 85 -67.73 -84.88 26.68
CA GLU A 85 -67.81 -84.03 27.86
C GLU A 85 -66.44 -83.39 28.18
N LYS A 86 -65.36 -84.18 28.10
CA LYS A 86 -63.98 -83.68 28.26
C LYS A 86 -63.59 -82.67 27.18
N GLU A 87 -63.88 -82.97 25.91
CA GLU A 87 -63.62 -82.05 24.79
C GLU A 87 -64.41 -80.74 24.94
N LYS A 88 -65.67 -80.82 25.37
CA LYS A 88 -66.52 -79.66 25.66
C LYS A 88 -65.95 -78.80 26.80
N ASP A 89 -65.43 -79.42 27.86
CA ASP A 89 -64.80 -78.69 28.98
C ASP A 89 -63.45 -78.07 28.56
N GLN A 90 -62.65 -78.76 27.75
CA GLN A 90 -61.41 -78.21 27.17
C GLN A 90 -61.70 -77.00 26.27
N LEU A 91 -62.64 -77.13 25.34
CA LEU A 91 -63.05 -76.06 24.45
C LEU A 91 -63.56 -74.84 25.24
N LYS A 92 -64.32 -75.08 26.32
CA LYS A 92 -64.77 -74.00 27.21
C LYS A 92 -63.58 -73.28 27.86
N SER A 93 -62.57 -74.02 28.31
CA SER A 93 -61.35 -73.41 28.88
C SER A 93 -60.55 -72.61 27.83
N GLU A 94 -60.45 -73.11 26.60
CA GLU A 94 -59.77 -72.41 25.50
C GLU A 94 -60.50 -71.11 25.13
N ILE A 95 -61.83 -71.13 25.09
CA ILE A 95 -62.65 -69.94 24.84
C ILE A 95 -62.42 -68.87 25.91
N GLU A 96 -62.40 -69.23 27.20
CA GLU A 96 -62.14 -68.26 28.27
C GLU A 96 -60.71 -67.69 28.21
N ASN A 97 -59.72 -68.52 27.88
CA ASN A 97 -58.34 -68.07 27.67
C ASN A 97 -58.25 -67.10 26.49
N PHE A 98 -58.88 -67.44 25.35
CA PHE A 98 -58.90 -66.60 24.16
C PHE A 98 -59.60 -65.27 24.41
N LYS A 99 -60.71 -65.28 25.15
CA LYS A 99 -61.42 -64.07 25.57
C LYS A 99 -60.53 -63.18 26.45
N THR A 100 -59.77 -63.77 27.36
CA THR A 100 -58.81 -63.03 28.21
C THR A 100 -57.69 -62.40 27.39
N ASP A 101 -57.09 -63.15 26.46
CA ASP A 101 -56.04 -62.62 25.57
C ASP A 101 -56.59 -61.50 24.67
N LEU A 102 -57.80 -61.67 24.12
CA LEU A 102 -58.45 -60.65 23.31
C LEU A 102 -58.64 -59.34 24.08
N ILE A 103 -59.11 -59.41 25.32
CA ILE A 103 -59.26 -58.23 26.19
C ILE A 103 -57.89 -57.58 26.46
N SER A 104 -56.85 -58.39 26.70
CA SER A 104 -55.49 -57.87 26.90
C SER A 104 -54.94 -57.17 25.65
N LYS A 105 -55.16 -57.74 24.45
CA LYS A 105 -54.73 -57.16 23.18
C LYS A 105 -55.49 -55.88 22.83
N GLU A 106 -56.79 -55.84 23.11
CA GLU A 106 -57.61 -54.64 22.94
C GLU A 106 -57.09 -53.51 23.85
N THR A 107 -56.81 -53.82 25.12
CA THR A 107 -56.27 -52.85 26.08
C THR A 107 -54.92 -52.30 25.63
N GLU A 108 -54.02 -53.15 25.15
CA GLU A 108 -52.71 -52.74 24.64
C GLU A 108 -52.84 -51.89 23.37
N THR A 109 -53.76 -52.23 22.48
CA THR A 109 -54.04 -51.45 21.26
C THR A 109 -54.52 -50.04 21.62
N GLN A 110 -55.46 -49.93 22.57
CA GLN A 110 -55.93 -48.63 23.07
C GLN A 110 -54.80 -47.81 23.73
N ARG A 111 -53.90 -48.47 24.46
CA ARG A 111 -52.71 -47.82 25.04
C ARG A 111 -51.78 -47.28 23.96
N LEU A 112 -51.52 -48.07 22.91
CA LEU A 112 -50.68 -47.66 21.79
C LEU A 112 -51.29 -46.51 20.99
N LEU A 113 -52.60 -46.53 20.75
CA LEU A 113 -53.32 -45.43 20.08
C LEU A 113 -53.15 -44.11 20.84
N LYS A 114 -53.37 -44.10 22.16
CA LYS A 114 -53.16 -42.91 23.00
C LYS A 114 -51.72 -42.41 22.96
N LEU A 115 -50.74 -43.32 22.91
CA LEU A 115 -49.33 -42.95 22.82
C LEU A 115 -48.99 -42.32 21.46
N ILE A 116 -49.57 -42.83 20.37
CA ILE A 116 -49.42 -42.27 19.03
C ILE A 116 -50.04 -40.87 18.97
N GLU A 117 -51.26 -40.69 19.47
CA GLU A 117 -51.93 -39.37 19.53
C GLU A 117 -51.11 -38.34 20.32
N GLY A 118 -50.55 -38.77 21.47
CA GLY A 118 -49.66 -37.92 22.27
C GLY A 118 -48.39 -37.53 21.52
N LYS A 119 -47.77 -38.48 20.81
CA LYS A 119 -46.57 -38.22 20.00
C LYS A 119 -46.85 -37.36 18.77
N GLU A 120 -47.99 -37.51 18.14
CA GLU A 120 -48.43 -36.65 17.04
C GLU A 120 -48.56 -35.20 17.52
N THR A 121 -49.20 -34.98 18.67
CA THR A 121 -49.32 -33.66 19.28
C THR A 121 -47.95 -33.05 19.63
N GLU A 122 -47.04 -33.85 20.19
CA GLU A 122 -45.68 -33.42 20.50
C GLU A 122 -44.91 -32.98 19.24
N ILE A 123 -45.01 -33.75 18.15
CA ILE A 123 -44.39 -33.42 16.86
C ILE A 123 -44.97 -32.13 16.27
N GLN A 124 -46.29 -31.95 16.34
CA GLN A 124 -46.95 -30.72 15.85
C GLN A 124 -46.46 -29.49 16.63
N ASN A 125 -46.38 -29.58 17.95
CA ASN A 125 -45.87 -28.51 18.81
C ASN A 125 -44.39 -28.20 18.55
N LEU A 126 -43.56 -29.24 18.37
CA LEU A 126 -42.15 -29.09 18.05
C LEU A 126 -41.97 -28.40 16.68
N ASN A 127 -42.74 -28.79 15.68
CA ASN A 127 -42.69 -28.19 14.35
C ASN A 127 -43.12 -26.71 14.38
N SER A 128 -44.19 -26.37 15.11
CA SER A 128 -44.62 -24.98 15.29
C SER A 128 -43.56 -24.12 15.98
N THR A 129 -42.95 -24.66 17.05
CA THR A 129 -41.86 -24.01 17.78
C THR A 129 -40.64 -23.80 16.89
N PHE A 130 -40.26 -24.81 16.11
CA PHE A 130 -39.15 -24.73 15.16
C PHE A 130 -39.38 -23.66 14.10
N GLN A 131 -40.56 -23.65 13.46
CA GLN A 131 -40.92 -22.63 12.46
C GLN A 131 -40.88 -21.22 13.05
N THR A 132 -41.38 -21.05 14.27
CA THR A 132 -41.39 -19.76 14.97
C THR A 132 -39.96 -19.29 15.26
N ASN A 133 -39.13 -20.16 15.83
CA ASN A 133 -37.73 -19.85 16.12
C ASN A 133 -36.94 -19.56 14.84
N PHE A 134 -37.14 -20.35 13.78
CA PHE A 134 -36.48 -20.14 12.50
C PHE A 134 -36.83 -18.78 11.90
N ASN A 135 -38.12 -18.41 11.88
CA ASN A 135 -38.57 -17.12 11.38
C ASN A 135 -38.04 -15.95 12.22
N ASN A 136 -38.01 -16.10 13.54
CA ASN A 136 -37.45 -15.09 14.45
C ASN A 136 -35.94 -14.90 14.22
N ILE A 137 -35.18 -15.99 14.12
CA ILE A 137 -33.74 -15.96 13.84
C ILE A 137 -33.49 -15.31 12.47
N LYS A 138 -34.23 -15.71 11.44
CA LYS A 138 -34.11 -15.14 10.09
C LYS A 138 -34.39 -13.64 10.08
N SER A 139 -35.46 -13.21 10.73
CA SER A 139 -35.84 -11.79 10.83
C SER A 139 -34.78 -10.98 11.58
N LYS A 140 -34.34 -11.46 12.76
CA LYS A 140 -33.32 -10.79 13.56
C LYS A 140 -31.98 -10.70 12.83
N HIS A 141 -31.58 -11.77 12.13
CA HIS A 141 -30.38 -11.76 11.31
C HIS A 141 -30.46 -10.72 10.19
N ASN A 142 -31.59 -10.67 9.46
CA ASN A 142 -31.78 -9.69 8.39
C ASN A 142 -31.76 -8.25 8.90
N GLN A 143 -32.40 -8.00 10.05
CA GLN A 143 -32.40 -6.68 10.69
C GLN A 143 -30.99 -6.27 11.15
N ASN A 144 -30.26 -7.18 11.81
CA ASN A 144 -28.89 -6.93 12.24
C ASN A 144 -27.98 -6.66 11.05
N PHE A 145 -28.08 -7.47 9.97
CA PHE A 145 -27.28 -7.29 8.77
C PHE A 145 -27.50 -5.92 8.10
N GLU A 146 -28.76 -5.48 7.95
CA GLU A 146 -29.04 -4.15 7.38
C GLU A 146 -28.60 -3.01 8.32
N ASN A 147 -28.71 -3.18 9.63
CA ASN A 147 -28.20 -2.22 10.60
C ASN A 147 -26.67 -2.12 10.53
N ASP A 148 -25.96 -3.25 10.54
CA ASP A 148 -24.50 -3.29 10.46
C ASP A 148 -24.01 -2.64 9.16
N LYS A 149 -24.66 -2.94 8.04
CA LYS A 149 -24.38 -2.32 6.74
C LYS A 149 -24.59 -0.80 6.76
N LYS A 150 -25.61 -0.30 7.46
CA LYS A 150 -25.83 1.14 7.64
C LYS A 150 -24.75 1.77 8.51
N THR A 151 -24.38 1.12 9.61
CA THR A 151 -23.31 1.56 10.52
C THR A 151 -21.97 1.63 9.79
N TYR A 152 -21.56 0.56 9.11
CA TYR A 152 -20.31 0.54 8.36
C TYR A 152 -20.26 1.60 7.25
N ARG A 153 -21.38 1.85 6.55
CA ARG A 153 -21.44 2.95 5.57
C ARG A 153 -21.20 4.31 6.23
N ALA A 154 -21.86 4.57 7.36
CA ALA A 154 -21.69 5.83 8.09
C ALA A 154 -20.26 6.00 8.62
N GLU A 155 -19.65 4.93 9.14
CA GLU A 155 -18.25 4.95 9.58
C GLU A 155 -17.28 5.20 8.42
N ILE A 156 -17.46 4.51 7.29
CA ILE A 156 -16.65 4.73 6.09
C ILE A 156 -16.77 6.16 5.58
N ASP A 157 -17.98 6.72 5.56
CA ASP A 157 -18.19 8.09 5.09
C ASP A 157 -17.56 9.11 6.05
N LYS A 158 -17.63 8.88 7.36
CA LYS A 158 -16.94 9.70 8.36
C LYS A 158 -15.42 9.66 8.22
N VAL A 159 -14.85 8.47 7.98
CA VAL A 159 -13.41 8.32 7.76
C VAL A 159 -12.97 9.01 6.47
N LYS A 160 -13.77 8.92 5.40
CA LYS A 160 -13.50 9.64 4.14
C LYS A 160 -13.51 11.15 4.33
N GLU A 161 -14.42 11.67 5.15
CA GLU A 161 -14.50 13.10 5.47
C GLU A 161 -13.26 13.54 6.27
N SER A 162 -12.88 12.79 7.31
CA SER A 162 -11.63 13.04 8.06
C SER A 162 -10.40 13.08 7.16
N PHE A 163 -10.25 12.11 6.26
CA PHE A 163 -9.12 12.10 5.33
C PHE A 163 -9.15 13.27 4.34
N ARG A 164 -10.34 13.72 3.91
CA ARG A 164 -10.44 14.92 3.07
C ARG A 164 -9.98 16.16 3.82
N ASP A 165 -10.37 16.29 5.08
CA ASP A 165 -9.98 17.43 5.92
C ASP A 165 -8.47 17.41 6.18
N GLU A 166 -7.89 16.26 6.55
CA GLU A 166 -6.45 16.10 6.73
C GLU A 166 -5.66 16.41 5.44
N ILE A 167 -6.15 15.97 4.28
CA ILE A 167 -5.53 16.28 2.98
C ILE A 167 -5.59 17.79 2.69
N ASN A 168 -6.72 18.44 2.99
CA ASN A 168 -6.89 19.88 2.79
C ASN A 168 -5.97 20.68 3.73
N GLU A 169 -5.86 20.28 4.99
CA GLU A 169 -4.94 20.89 5.95
C GLU A 169 -3.48 20.74 5.50
N LEU A 170 -3.07 19.53 5.11
CA LEU A 170 -1.72 19.28 4.60
C LEU A 170 -1.43 20.11 3.36
N LYS A 171 -2.37 20.18 2.41
CA LYS A 171 -2.23 21.00 1.20
C LYS A 171 -2.05 22.48 1.54
N ASN A 172 -2.85 23.01 2.46
CA ASN A 172 -2.76 24.41 2.90
C ASN A 172 -1.44 24.70 3.62
N SER A 173 -0.94 23.76 4.44
CA SER A 173 0.37 23.87 5.09
C SER A 173 1.49 23.91 4.06
N ILE A 174 1.49 22.96 3.11
CA ILE A 174 2.50 22.90 2.04
C ILE A 174 2.50 24.19 1.20
N ASP A 175 1.32 24.70 0.84
CA ASP A 175 1.19 25.92 0.04
C ASP A 175 1.73 27.14 0.80
N THR A 176 1.41 27.25 2.09
CA THR A 176 1.90 28.32 2.97
C THR A 176 3.41 28.26 3.14
N ASP A 177 3.96 27.08 3.46
CA ASP A 177 5.39 26.87 3.68
C ASP A 177 6.20 27.10 2.40
N THR A 178 5.69 26.61 1.27
CA THR A 178 6.31 26.81 -0.05
C THR A 178 6.32 28.29 -0.41
N THR A 179 5.19 28.99 -0.24
CA THR A 179 5.09 30.43 -0.50
C THR A 179 6.06 31.21 0.37
N SER A 180 6.08 30.93 1.68
CA SER A 180 7.02 31.54 2.63
C SER A 180 8.48 31.32 2.22
N THR A 181 8.84 30.09 1.86
CA THR A 181 10.20 29.74 1.40
C THR A 181 10.56 30.49 0.11
N ILE A 182 9.66 30.55 -0.86
CA ILE A 182 9.86 31.31 -2.11
C ILE A 182 10.06 32.79 -1.82
N THR A 183 9.27 33.38 -0.91
CA THR A 183 9.43 34.79 -0.49
C THR A 183 10.79 35.03 0.16
N GLN A 184 11.25 34.13 1.04
CA GLN A 184 12.56 34.22 1.67
C GLN A 184 13.69 34.10 0.63
N LEU A 185 13.59 33.15 -0.30
CA LEU A 185 14.56 32.98 -1.39
C LEU A 185 14.64 34.22 -2.28
N ASN A 186 13.50 34.80 -2.67
CA ASN A 186 13.46 36.02 -3.47
C ASN A 186 14.07 37.23 -2.73
N THR A 187 13.83 37.31 -1.42
CA THR A 187 14.46 38.32 -0.56
C THR A 187 15.98 38.15 -0.56
N LYS A 188 16.47 36.93 -0.33
CA LYS A 188 17.91 36.62 -0.35
C LYS A 188 18.56 36.85 -1.71
N LEU A 189 17.86 36.52 -2.80
CA LEU A 189 18.31 36.83 -4.16
C LEU A 189 18.45 38.34 -4.37
N THR A 190 17.50 39.12 -3.86
CA THR A 190 17.53 40.59 -3.96
C THR A 190 18.68 41.18 -3.13
N GLU A 191 18.88 40.67 -1.91
CA GLU A 191 20.03 41.04 -1.06
C GLU A 191 21.36 40.71 -1.75
N ALA A 192 21.50 39.51 -2.32
CA ALA A 192 22.69 39.08 -3.04
C ALA A 192 22.96 39.96 -4.27
N LYS A 193 21.93 40.29 -5.07
CA LYS A 193 22.06 41.22 -6.21
C LYS A 193 22.56 42.59 -5.77
N LYS A 194 22.02 43.14 -4.66
CA LYS A 194 22.48 44.42 -4.10
C LYS A 194 23.93 44.34 -3.66
N LEU A 195 24.32 43.29 -2.95
CA LEU A 195 25.69 43.09 -2.48
C LEU A 195 26.68 43.01 -3.64
N VAL A 196 26.38 42.19 -4.66
CA VAL A 196 27.24 42.07 -5.85
C VAL A 196 27.37 43.40 -6.59
N ASN A 197 26.28 44.16 -6.73
CA ASN A 197 26.31 45.48 -7.37
C ASN A 197 27.14 46.49 -6.55
N LEU A 198 27.02 46.47 -5.22
CA LEU A 198 27.84 47.30 -4.32
C LEU A 198 29.33 46.93 -4.40
N ILE A 199 29.67 45.64 -4.35
CA ILE A 199 31.06 45.17 -4.47
C ILE A 199 31.66 45.55 -5.83
N GLY A 200 30.90 45.37 -6.91
CA GLY A 200 31.32 45.72 -8.27
C GLY A 200 31.59 47.22 -8.43
N ASN A 201 30.65 48.07 -8.00
CA ASN A 201 30.78 49.52 -8.15
C ASN A 201 31.79 50.13 -7.17
N VAL A 202 31.76 49.77 -5.88
CA VAL A 202 32.64 50.37 -4.84
C VAL A 202 34.06 49.81 -4.88
N GLY A 203 34.22 48.51 -5.17
CA GLY A 203 35.54 47.86 -5.14
C GLY A 203 36.51 48.42 -6.18
N VAL A 204 36.05 48.61 -7.42
CA VAL A 204 36.91 49.09 -8.51
C VAL A 204 37.09 50.61 -8.45
N THR A 205 36.01 51.38 -8.32
CA THR A 205 36.08 52.86 -8.32
C THR A 205 36.74 53.41 -7.05
N GLY A 206 36.47 52.81 -5.89
CA GLY A 206 37.02 53.24 -4.60
C GLY A 206 38.54 53.08 -4.50
N ASN A 207 39.12 52.05 -5.15
CA ASN A 207 40.56 51.88 -5.19
C ASN A 207 41.25 52.99 -5.99
N TYR A 208 40.74 53.32 -7.18
CA TYR A 208 41.23 54.43 -7.99
C TYR A 208 41.09 55.78 -7.26
N GLN A 209 39.96 55.99 -6.57
CA GLN A 209 39.73 57.17 -5.74
C GLN A 209 40.78 57.32 -4.62
N ASN A 210 41.08 56.23 -3.91
CA ASN A 210 42.07 56.23 -2.84
C ASN A 210 43.49 56.51 -3.37
N ILE A 211 43.87 55.90 -4.48
CA ILE A 211 45.17 56.12 -5.13
C ILE A 211 45.28 57.59 -5.60
N ALA A 212 44.23 58.12 -6.24
CA ALA A 212 44.19 59.52 -6.67
C ALA A 212 44.34 60.50 -5.48
N ASN A 213 43.63 60.25 -4.38
CA ASN A 213 43.71 61.07 -3.16
C ASN A 213 45.10 61.04 -2.53
N ASN A 214 45.77 59.88 -2.51
CA ASN A 214 47.14 59.75 -1.99
C ASN A 214 48.16 60.50 -2.86
N HIS A 215 48.03 60.43 -4.19
CA HIS A 215 48.88 61.20 -5.10
C HIS A 215 48.61 62.71 -5.02
N LYS A 216 47.37 63.15 -4.80
CA LYS A 216 47.03 64.56 -4.54
C LYS A 216 47.76 65.11 -3.32
N LYS A 217 47.75 64.36 -2.21
CA LYS A 217 48.46 64.72 -0.98
C LYS A 217 49.96 64.82 -1.22
N SER A 218 50.54 63.81 -1.88
CA SER A 218 51.97 63.77 -2.21
C SER A 218 52.38 64.93 -3.12
N ALA A 219 51.58 65.25 -4.13
CA ALA A 219 51.81 66.40 -4.99
C ALA A 219 51.82 67.72 -4.22
N ASN A 220 50.84 67.93 -3.34
CA ASN A 220 50.77 69.15 -2.52
C ASN A 220 51.95 69.26 -1.55
N PHE A 221 52.41 68.14 -1.00
CA PHE A 221 53.61 68.08 -0.16
C PHE A 221 54.85 68.55 -0.92
N TRP A 222 55.12 67.98 -2.09
CA TRP A 222 56.25 68.37 -2.95
C TRP A 222 56.13 69.80 -3.47
N ARG A 223 54.91 70.27 -3.78
CA ARG A 223 54.65 71.67 -4.13
C ARG A 223 55.00 72.61 -2.97
N GLY A 224 54.70 72.21 -1.74
CA GLY A 224 55.09 72.95 -0.54
C GLY A 224 56.60 73.13 -0.44
N PHE A 225 57.37 72.05 -0.65
CA PHE A 225 58.85 72.13 -0.70
C PHE A 225 59.36 73.02 -1.84
N ALA A 226 58.79 72.89 -3.04
CA ALA A 226 59.18 73.73 -4.18
C ALA A 226 58.96 75.22 -3.88
N ILE A 227 57.80 75.58 -3.31
CA ILE A 227 57.48 76.95 -2.90
C ILE A 227 58.46 77.41 -1.81
N LEU A 228 58.72 76.58 -0.80
CA LEU A 228 59.66 76.91 0.28
C LEU A 228 61.06 77.25 -0.26
N PHE A 229 61.63 76.39 -1.10
CA PHE A 229 62.95 76.63 -1.69
C PHE A 229 62.96 77.85 -2.61
N MET A 230 61.92 78.06 -3.42
CA MET A 230 61.79 79.25 -4.28
C MET A 230 61.64 80.54 -3.47
N SER A 231 60.91 80.51 -2.34
CA SER A 231 60.79 81.64 -1.43
C SER A 231 62.12 81.99 -0.77
N ILE A 232 62.85 80.99 -0.24
CA ILE A 232 64.18 81.20 0.35
C ILE A 232 65.15 81.75 -0.72
N PHE A 233 65.14 81.17 -1.92
CA PHE A 233 65.92 81.65 -3.05
C PHE A 233 65.63 83.12 -3.38
N SER A 234 64.34 83.49 -3.48
CA SER A 234 63.92 84.85 -3.77
C SER A 234 64.34 85.84 -2.68
N VAL A 235 64.20 85.48 -1.40
CA VAL A 235 64.64 86.31 -0.26
C VAL A 235 66.16 86.54 -0.30
N LEU A 236 66.94 85.50 -0.57
CA LEU A 236 68.40 85.61 -0.68
C LEU A 236 68.83 86.52 -1.83
N LEU A 237 68.13 86.48 -2.98
CA LEU A 237 68.42 87.38 -4.10
C LEU A 237 68.11 88.83 -3.75
N VAL A 238 66.92 89.12 -3.18
CA VAL A 238 66.54 90.48 -2.76
C VAL A 238 67.53 91.02 -1.73
N TRP A 239 67.90 90.20 -0.74
CA TRP A 239 68.87 90.59 0.28
C TRP A 239 70.27 90.87 -0.31
N THR A 240 70.70 90.07 -1.29
CA THR A 240 71.97 90.29 -1.99
C THR A 240 71.97 91.60 -2.79
N ILE A 241 70.86 91.95 -3.45
CA ILE A 241 70.72 93.21 -4.20
C ILE A 241 70.80 94.43 -3.27
N ILE A 242 70.14 94.38 -2.10
CA ILE A 242 70.16 95.48 -1.13
C ILE A 242 71.59 95.69 -0.59
N ASP A 243 72.29 94.62 -0.21
CA ASP A 243 73.65 94.69 0.35
C ASP A 243 74.65 95.29 -0.66
N LEU A 244 74.48 94.96 -1.95
CA LEU A 244 75.28 95.51 -3.06
C LEU A 244 75.20 97.04 -3.17
N SER A 245 74.14 97.65 -2.67
CA SER A 245 73.88 99.11 -2.74
C SER A 245 74.41 99.90 -1.55
N SER A 246 75.01 99.25 -0.55
CA SER A 246 75.52 99.88 0.68
C SER A 246 76.98 100.34 0.57
N LEU A 247 77.38 101.37 1.34
CA LEU A 247 78.71 102.03 1.30
C LEU A 247 79.89 101.19 1.85
N GLY A 248 79.81 99.85 1.79
CA GLY A 248 80.81 98.90 2.31
C GLY A 248 80.90 97.62 1.48
N PHE A 249 81.02 97.76 0.16
CA PHE A 249 80.96 96.68 -0.83
C PHE A 249 82.00 95.55 -0.62
N ASP A 250 81.50 94.33 -0.36
CA ASP A 250 82.30 93.10 -0.32
C ASP A 250 81.79 92.11 -1.38
N TRP A 251 82.41 92.15 -2.56
CA TRP A 251 82.04 91.33 -3.71
C TRP A 251 82.12 89.82 -3.42
N THR A 252 82.97 89.41 -2.48
CA THR A 252 83.18 87.99 -2.12
C THR A 252 81.96 87.44 -1.39
N LYS A 253 81.40 88.21 -0.45
CA LYS A 253 80.18 87.82 0.29
C LYS A 253 78.96 87.70 -0.63
N SER A 254 78.81 88.63 -1.59
CA SER A 254 77.72 88.59 -2.56
C SER A 254 77.83 87.41 -3.52
N LEU A 255 79.04 87.05 -3.96
CA LEU A 255 79.27 85.88 -4.81
C LEU A 255 78.92 84.57 -4.08
N ILE A 256 79.35 84.42 -2.82
CA ILE A 256 79.03 83.23 -2.02
C ILE A 256 77.51 83.10 -1.82
N ARG A 257 76.80 84.20 -1.56
CA ARG A 257 75.32 84.20 -1.45
C ARG A 257 74.63 83.86 -2.77
N LEU A 258 75.13 84.36 -3.90
CA LEU A 258 74.59 84.03 -5.22
C LEU A 258 74.74 82.53 -5.52
N VAL A 259 75.92 81.95 -5.25
CA VAL A 259 76.17 80.51 -5.42
C VAL A 259 75.30 79.69 -4.47
N ALA A 260 75.18 80.11 -3.20
CA ALA A 260 74.33 79.44 -2.21
C ALA A 260 72.83 79.51 -2.58
N ALA A 261 72.36 80.64 -3.10
CA ALA A 261 71.01 80.78 -3.63
C ALA A 261 70.83 79.87 -4.86
N ALA A 262 71.77 79.90 -5.80
CA ALA A 262 71.69 79.10 -7.01
C ALA A 262 71.71 77.58 -6.71
N ALA A 263 72.37 77.14 -5.64
CA ALA A 263 72.31 75.75 -5.15
C ALA A 263 70.89 75.32 -4.70
N LEU A 264 70.03 76.25 -4.26
CA LEU A 264 68.63 75.96 -3.90
C LEU A 264 67.73 75.69 -5.12
N SER A 265 68.16 76.07 -6.33
CA SER A 265 67.38 75.83 -7.55
C SER A 265 67.22 74.34 -7.88
N TYR A 266 68.21 73.51 -7.54
CA TYR A 266 68.18 72.07 -7.77
C TYR A 266 67.09 71.36 -6.96
N PRO A 267 67.05 71.44 -5.60
CA PRO A 267 65.99 70.83 -4.82
C PRO A 267 64.61 71.45 -5.10
N ALA A 268 64.54 72.75 -5.43
CA ALA A 268 63.28 73.39 -5.86
C ALA A 268 62.71 72.77 -7.14
N THR A 269 63.56 72.60 -8.16
CA THR A 269 63.17 72.03 -9.45
C THR A 269 62.83 70.55 -9.32
N TYR A 270 63.59 69.80 -8.52
CA TYR A 270 63.28 68.40 -8.23
C TYR A 270 61.91 68.27 -7.55
N ALA A 271 61.65 69.04 -6.50
CA ALA A 271 60.37 69.04 -5.80
C ALA A 271 59.20 69.44 -6.74
N ALA A 272 59.40 70.43 -7.62
CA ALA A 272 58.39 70.80 -8.62
C ALA A 272 58.11 69.68 -9.64
N ARG A 273 59.14 68.97 -10.09
CA ARG A 273 59.02 67.81 -11.00
C ARG A 273 58.29 66.65 -10.32
N GLU A 274 58.67 66.30 -9.09
CA GLU A 274 58.02 65.20 -8.38
C GLU A 274 56.56 65.53 -8.02
N SER A 275 56.27 66.78 -7.67
CA SER A 275 54.89 67.28 -7.55
C SER A 275 54.09 67.08 -8.85
N SER A 276 54.67 67.41 -10.00
CA SER A 276 54.02 67.29 -11.30
C SER A 276 53.76 65.83 -11.69
N LYS A 277 54.71 64.93 -11.39
CA LYS A 277 54.56 63.50 -11.59
C LYS A 277 53.41 62.92 -10.76
N HIS A 278 53.32 63.29 -9.48
CA HIS A 278 52.20 62.89 -8.64
C HIS A 278 50.87 63.49 -9.11
N ARG A 279 50.83 64.74 -9.61
CA ARG A 279 49.62 65.30 -10.23
C ARG A 279 49.16 64.51 -11.45
N LYS A 280 50.08 64.06 -12.30
CA LYS A 280 49.77 63.23 -13.46
C LYS A 280 49.13 61.91 -13.03
N LEU A 281 49.71 61.24 -12.04
CA LEU A 281 49.17 60.00 -11.49
C LEU A 281 47.81 60.21 -10.81
N GLU A 282 47.61 61.31 -10.08
CA GLU A 282 46.30 61.70 -9.55
C GLU A 282 45.27 61.82 -10.66
N THR A 283 45.56 62.57 -11.73
CA THR A 283 44.62 62.78 -12.84
C THR A 283 44.26 61.47 -13.54
N ILE A 284 45.24 60.60 -13.80
CA ILE A 284 44.99 59.29 -14.43
C ILE A 284 44.04 58.45 -13.56
N ASN A 285 44.32 58.34 -12.26
CA ASN A 285 43.49 57.54 -11.36
C ASN A 285 42.11 58.19 -11.12
N ARG A 286 42.02 59.52 -11.05
CA ARG A 286 40.74 60.24 -10.92
C ARG A 286 39.89 60.08 -12.17
N ASN A 287 40.49 60.12 -13.36
CA ASN A 287 39.77 59.88 -14.60
C ASN A 287 39.28 58.44 -14.67
N ALA A 288 40.10 57.47 -14.27
CA ALA A 288 39.68 56.07 -14.18
C ALA A 288 38.51 55.87 -13.21
N GLU A 289 38.56 56.49 -12.02
CA GLU A 289 37.46 56.50 -11.04
C GLU A 289 36.17 57.05 -11.66
N LEU A 290 36.23 58.25 -12.27
CA LEU A 290 35.07 58.93 -12.84
C LEU A 290 34.50 58.17 -14.04
N GLU A 291 35.35 57.68 -14.94
CA GLU A 291 34.91 56.86 -16.07
C GLU A 291 34.21 55.60 -15.54
N LEU A 292 34.84 54.84 -14.64
CA LEU A 292 34.26 53.60 -14.10
C LEU A 292 32.97 53.84 -13.30
N ALA A 293 32.87 54.94 -12.55
CA ALA A 293 31.67 55.30 -11.79
C ALA A 293 30.52 55.77 -12.68
N SER A 294 30.81 56.37 -13.84
CA SER A 294 29.80 56.98 -14.72
C SER A 294 29.38 56.09 -15.89
N ILE A 295 30.11 55.01 -16.18
CA ILE A 295 29.80 54.08 -17.28
C ILE A 295 28.35 53.58 -17.24
N ASN A 296 27.87 53.09 -16.10
CA ASN A 296 26.51 52.54 -15.99
C ASN A 296 25.44 53.59 -16.33
N PRO A 297 25.44 54.80 -15.72
CA PRO A 297 24.56 55.89 -16.14
C PRO A 297 24.63 56.25 -17.64
N PHE A 298 25.81 56.23 -18.25
CA PHE A 298 25.97 56.64 -19.66
C PHE A 298 25.52 55.60 -20.68
N ILE A 299 25.42 54.32 -20.29
CA ILE A 299 25.02 53.23 -21.20
C ILE A 299 23.63 52.69 -20.90
N GLU A 300 22.94 53.18 -19.86
CA GLU A 300 21.67 52.64 -19.37
C GLU A 300 20.57 52.58 -20.44
N ASP A 301 20.46 53.62 -21.27
CA ASP A 301 19.44 53.73 -22.32
C ASP A 301 19.78 52.97 -23.62
N LEU A 302 20.95 52.33 -23.69
CA LEU A 302 21.38 51.58 -24.88
C LEU A 302 20.81 50.14 -24.88
N SER A 303 20.73 49.54 -26.08
CA SER A 303 20.40 48.11 -26.20
C SER A 303 21.46 47.22 -25.56
N ASP A 304 21.06 46.06 -25.04
CA ASP A 304 21.94 45.18 -24.26
C ASP A 304 23.21 44.74 -25.03
N ASP A 305 23.09 44.46 -26.33
CA ASP A 305 24.23 44.14 -27.19
C ASP A 305 25.28 45.27 -27.23
N LYS A 306 24.83 46.52 -27.29
CA LYS A 306 25.72 47.70 -27.31
C LYS A 306 26.37 47.91 -25.94
N LYS A 307 25.63 47.68 -24.86
CA LYS A 307 26.17 47.71 -23.48
C LYS A 307 27.30 46.69 -23.32
N GLN A 308 27.14 45.48 -23.85
CA GLN A 308 28.14 44.42 -23.79
C GLN A 308 29.43 44.79 -24.54
N ILE A 309 29.31 45.30 -25.77
CA ILE A 309 30.47 45.75 -26.57
C ILE A 309 31.25 46.86 -25.86
N ILE A 310 30.55 47.82 -25.24
CA ILE A 310 31.20 48.90 -24.50
C ILE A 310 31.93 48.35 -23.27
N LYS A 311 31.29 47.47 -22.49
CA LYS A 311 31.91 46.81 -21.33
C LYS A 311 33.17 46.02 -21.72
N GLU A 312 33.16 45.29 -22.83
CA GLU A 312 34.32 44.55 -23.33
C GLU A 312 35.52 45.47 -23.63
N LYS A 313 35.29 46.59 -24.32
CA LYS A 313 36.34 47.59 -24.59
C LYS A 313 36.92 48.19 -23.30
N LEU A 314 36.08 48.43 -22.31
CA LEU A 314 36.49 48.98 -21.01
C LEU A 314 37.34 47.99 -20.21
N VAL A 315 36.95 46.70 -20.22
CA VAL A 315 37.76 45.64 -19.61
C VAL A 315 39.15 45.62 -20.25
N GLY A 316 39.23 45.69 -21.58
CA GLY A 316 40.52 45.79 -22.29
C GLY A 316 41.35 47.02 -21.92
N LYS A 317 40.72 48.20 -21.77
CA LYS A 317 41.40 49.45 -21.40
C LYS A 317 41.96 49.46 -19.97
N TYR A 318 41.20 48.92 -19.01
CA TYR A 318 41.51 49.05 -17.57
C TYR A 318 42.17 47.82 -16.95
N PHE A 319 41.96 46.63 -17.50
CA PHE A 319 42.46 45.36 -16.97
C PHE A 319 43.33 44.59 -17.96
N GLY A 320 43.39 45.04 -19.23
CA GLY A 320 44.33 44.52 -20.21
C GLY A 320 45.76 44.95 -19.88
N ASN A 321 46.71 44.02 -19.95
CA ASN A 321 48.13 44.28 -19.71
C ASN A 321 48.78 45.03 -20.89
N ASN A 322 48.24 46.21 -21.22
CA ASN A 322 48.77 47.06 -22.29
C ASN A 322 50.05 47.73 -21.78
N LYS A 323 51.19 47.19 -22.24
CA LYS A 323 52.54 47.72 -21.96
C LYS A 323 52.81 49.07 -22.62
N ASP A 324 51.84 49.64 -23.33
CA ASP A 324 51.90 50.98 -23.91
C ASP A 324 51.61 52.04 -22.83
N ASN A 325 52.48 52.13 -21.83
CA ASN A 325 52.48 53.22 -20.86
C ASN A 325 53.03 54.51 -21.51
N ASN A 326 52.38 54.99 -22.58
CA ASN A 326 52.64 56.31 -23.19
C ASN A 326 52.30 57.47 -22.23
N PHE A 327 51.83 57.18 -21.01
CA PHE A 327 51.54 58.16 -19.97
C PHE A 327 52.77 58.69 -19.26
N LEU A 328 53.99 58.21 -19.52
CA LEU A 328 55.22 58.73 -18.89
C LEU A 328 56.15 59.47 -19.85
N ASP A 329 55.79 59.59 -21.13
CA ASP A 329 56.62 60.29 -22.11
C ASP A 329 56.69 61.78 -21.73
N THR A 330 57.83 62.15 -21.18
CA THR A 330 58.17 63.51 -20.81
C THR A 330 59.05 64.02 -21.93
N LYS A 331 58.51 64.90 -22.78
CA LYS A 331 59.38 65.85 -23.48
C LYS A 331 60.08 66.65 -22.40
N GLU A 332 61.39 66.44 -22.25
CA GLU A 332 62.24 67.25 -21.38
C GLU A 332 62.06 68.72 -21.80
N THR A 333 61.33 69.49 -21.01
CA THR A 333 61.40 70.94 -21.11
C THR A 333 62.65 71.39 -20.37
N GLU A 334 63.56 72.01 -21.11
CA GLU A 334 64.83 72.58 -20.65
C GLU A 334 64.60 73.62 -19.53
N GLY A 335 64.47 73.15 -18.29
CA GLY A 335 64.75 73.98 -17.12
C GLY A 335 66.26 74.16 -16.99
N LEU A 336 66.71 75.33 -16.50
CA LEU A 336 68.13 75.74 -16.40
C LEU A 336 69.04 74.54 -16.09
N SER A 337 69.64 74.01 -17.15
CA SER A 337 70.49 72.84 -17.08
C SER A 337 71.83 73.24 -16.47
N ILE A 338 72.61 72.28 -15.97
CA ILE A 338 74.00 72.50 -15.54
C ILE A 338 74.79 73.36 -16.56
N PRO A 339 74.61 73.22 -17.89
CA PRO A 339 75.15 74.15 -18.89
C PRO A 339 74.80 75.63 -18.71
N ALA A 340 73.61 75.97 -18.21
CA ALA A 340 73.22 77.35 -17.92
C ALA A 340 73.92 77.89 -16.65
N PHE A 341 74.17 77.02 -15.68
CA PHE A 341 74.98 77.31 -14.51
C PHE A 341 76.46 77.50 -14.89
N GLU A 342 76.99 76.65 -15.77
CA GLU A 342 78.34 76.79 -16.36
C GLU A 342 78.45 78.08 -17.18
N LYS A 343 77.43 78.44 -17.96
CA LYS A 343 77.39 79.73 -18.67
C LYS A 343 77.43 80.91 -17.70
N LEU A 344 76.65 80.89 -16.62
CA LEU A 344 76.70 81.92 -15.59
C LEU A 344 78.07 82.00 -14.90
N LEU A 345 78.66 80.85 -14.56
CA LEU A 345 80.00 80.78 -13.96
C LEU A 345 81.07 81.33 -14.91
N SER A 346 80.98 81.00 -16.19
CA SER A 346 81.90 81.49 -17.23
C SER A 346 81.74 82.99 -17.53
N ALA A 347 80.53 83.53 -17.37
CA ALA A 347 80.28 84.97 -17.52
C ALA A 347 80.84 85.75 -16.33
N ILE A 348 80.74 85.20 -15.11
CA ILE A 348 81.31 85.78 -13.90
C ILE A 348 82.85 85.69 -13.91
N SER A 349 83.44 84.59 -14.43
CA SER A 349 84.90 84.47 -14.53
C SER A 349 85.51 85.46 -15.53
N LYS A 350 84.75 85.88 -16.55
CA LYS A 350 85.16 86.90 -17.53
C LYS A 350 85.08 88.35 -17.03
N LEU A 351 84.44 88.60 -15.89
CA LEU A 351 84.36 89.93 -15.27
C LEU A 351 85.60 90.25 -14.39
N LYS A 352 86.61 89.38 -14.36
CA LYS A 352 87.82 89.51 -13.53
C LYS A 352 89.10 89.88 -14.32
N GLU A 353 88.96 90.32 -15.57
CA GLU A 353 90.03 90.99 -16.33
C GLU A 353 89.73 92.49 -16.48
#